data_AF-A0A0R3M234-F1
#
_entry.id   AF-A0A0R3M234-F1
#
_cell.length_a   1.000
_cell.length_b   1.000
_cell.length_c   1.000
_cell.angle_alpha   90.00
_cell.angle_beta   90.00
_cell.angle_gamma   90.00
#
_symmetry.space_group_name_H-M   'P 1'
#
loop_
_entity.id
_entity.type
_entity.pdbx_description
1 polymer ?
#
loop_
_entity_poly.entity_id
_entity_poly.type
_entity_poly.pdbx_seq_one_letter_code
_entity_poly.pdbx_strand_id
1 'polypeptide(L)'
;MKRVPRRQLIGTVVAILFAAPFWPILPANAQTFSSSYTSTAPKDCRTIGKPSAEDGSTQVCPGQSGLMVVISEGDLRQTVSVGRTREAAAKEPAAETWFGPFNSTANTVEWRAVDGKPFAIIQRWLIADIDNPDKTGNPTSKPMLAVTRLPPGPVCHVAYIDGQANRNANELARQAADEFARDFKCGKDEVKVIGEKGAAVGLAKR
;
A
#
# COMPACT_ATOMS: atom_id res chain seq x y z
N MET A 1 10.07 0.91 96.27
CA MET A 1 10.05 -0.57 96.11
C MET A 1 10.58 -0.93 94.72
N LYS A 2 11.58 -1.82 94.71
CA LYS A 2 12.18 -2.64 93.63
C LYS A 2 12.08 -2.19 92.15
N ARG A 3 13.26 -1.90 91.57
CA ARG A 3 13.51 -1.80 90.12
C ARG A 3 13.36 -3.18 89.45
N VAL A 4 12.74 -3.23 88.28
CA VAL A 4 12.73 -4.39 87.35
C VAL A 4 13.44 -3.95 86.06
N PRO A 5 14.39 -4.73 85.50
CA PRO A 5 15.15 -4.31 84.33
C PRO A 5 14.38 -4.61 83.03
N ARG A 6 14.34 -3.61 82.16
CA ARG A 6 13.76 -3.66 80.81
C ARG A 6 14.80 -4.26 79.86
N ARG A 7 14.56 -5.48 79.36
CA ARG A 7 15.35 -6.07 78.27
C ARG A 7 15.16 -5.24 77.00
N GLN A 8 16.23 -4.63 76.50
CA GLN A 8 16.28 -4.00 75.17
C GLN A 8 16.42 -5.10 74.12
N LEU A 9 15.46 -5.19 73.20
CA LEU A 9 15.65 -5.88 71.92
C LEU A 9 16.34 -4.91 70.96
N ILE A 10 17.56 -5.26 70.57
CA ILE A 10 18.28 -4.61 69.48
C ILE A 10 17.70 -5.18 68.19
N GLY A 11 16.86 -4.39 67.50
CA GLY A 11 16.42 -4.68 66.14
C GLY A 11 17.39 -4.05 65.14
N THR A 12 18.16 -4.86 64.43
CA THR A 12 19.04 -4.42 63.35
C THR A 12 18.18 -4.04 62.14
N VAL A 13 18.07 -2.75 61.82
CA VAL A 13 17.45 -2.27 60.59
C VAL A 13 18.48 -2.37 59.47
N VAL A 14 18.32 -3.35 58.57
CA VAL A 14 19.09 -3.43 57.33
C VAL A 14 18.40 -2.55 56.28
N ALA A 15 18.97 -1.37 56.02
CA ALA A 15 18.54 -0.50 54.93
C ALA A 15 19.07 -1.06 53.60
N ILE A 16 18.19 -1.66 52.80
CA ILE A 16 18.51 -2.12 51.44
C ILE A 16 18.38 -0.91 50.50
N LEU A 17 19.50 -0.33 50.10
CA LEU A 17 19.59 0.66 49.03
C LEU A 17 19.34 -0.03 47.68
N PHE A 18 18.12 0.08 47.15
CA PHE A 18 17.83 -0.28 45.76
C PHE A 18 18.42 0.80 44.83
N ALA A 19 19.61 0.54 44.29
CA ALA A 19 20.13 1.30 43.16
C ALA A 19 19.32 0.91 41.90
N ALA A 20 18.37 1.75 41.50
CA ALA A 20 17.62 1.56 40.26
C ALA A 20 18.58 1.72 39.06
N PRO A 21 18.75 0.72 38.18
CA PRO A 21 19.55 0.87 36.97
C PRO A 21 18.89 1.90 36.05
N PHE A 22 19.56 3.02 35.85
CA PHE A 22 19.16 4.07 34.90
C PHE A 22 19.47 3.55 33.48
N TRP A 23 18.54 2.79 32.89
CA TRP A 23 18.65 2.41 31.48
C TRP A 23 18.37 3.65 30.61
N PRO A 24 19.32 4.10 29.77
CA PRO A 24 19.05 5.17 28.83
C PRO A 24 18.04 4.63 27.81
N ILE A 25 16.85 5.23 27.79
CA ILE A 25 15.86 5.01 26.73
C ILE A 25 16.45 5.64 25.47
N LEU A 26 17.01 4.83 24.57
CA LEU A 26 17.41 5.30 23.26
C LEU A 26 16.15 5.77 22.50
N PRO A 27 16.18 6.95 21.86
CA PRO A 27 15.05 7.40 21.05
C PRO A 27 14.84 6.41 19.90
N ALA A 28 13.67 5.78 19.88
CA ALA A 28 13.22 5.05 18.69
C ALA A 28 13.03 6.08 17.57
N ASN A 29 13.84 5.98 16.52
CA ASN A 29 13.71 6.82 15.35
C ASN A 29 12.47 6.34 14.58
N ALA A 30 11.31 6.94 14.88
CA ALA A 30 10.08 6.65 14.16
C ALA A 30 10.29 7.07 12.70
N GLN A 31 10.30 6.11 11.77
CA GLN A 31 10.34 6.43 10.35
C GLN A 31 9.10 7.26 10.03
N THR A 32 9.31 8.51 9.59
CA THR A 32 8.21 9.37 9.20
C THR A 32 7.79 9.02 7.78
N PHE A 33 6.68 8.32 7.67
CA PHE A 33 6.05 8.05 6.39
C PHE A 33 5.17 9.23 5.96
N SER A 34 5.18 9.56 4.68
CA SER A 34 4.37 10.64 4.11
C SER A 34 3.56 10.18 2.90
N SER A 35 2.37 10.75 2.73
CA SER A 35 1.55 10.60 1.52
C SER A 35 1.56 11.87 0.70
N SER A 36 1.56 11.71 -0.60
CA SER A 36 1.35 12.79 -1.57
C SER A 36 0.65 12.22 -2.80
N TYR A 37 0.13 13.07 -3.69
CA TYR A 37 -0.83 12.62 -4.70
C TYR A 37 -0.48 13.17 -6.08
N THR A 38 -0.64 12.34 -7.10
CA THR A 38 -0.64 12.78 -8.51
C THR A 38 -1.93 12.34 -9.19
N SER A 39 -2.28 13.06 -10.25
CA SER A 39 -3.44 12.74 -11.09
C SER A 39 -3.06 11.77 -12.19
N THR A 40 -3.96 10.83 -12.45
CA THR A 40 -3.98 9.98 -13.65
C THR A 40 -5.27 10.19 -14.44
N ALA A 41 -5.95 11.32 -14.26
CA ALA A 41 -7.09 11.67 -15.10
C ALA A 41 -6.63 11.78 -16.57
N PRO A 42 -7.44 11.33 -17.55
CA PRO A 42 -7.03 11.30 -18.96
C PRO A 42 -6.48 12.63 -19.50
N LYS A 43 -7.04 13.76 -19.04
CA LYS A 43 -6.61 15.11 -19.42
C LYS A 43 -5.21 15.50 -18.92
N ASP A 44 -4.74 14.85 -17.86
CA ASP A 44 -3.45 15.13 -17.23
C ASP A 44 -2.34 14.21 -17.79
N CYS A 45 -2.71 13.23 -18.61
CA CYS A 45 -1.81 12.22 -19.15
C CYS A 45 -1.59 12.41 -20.67
N ARG A 46 -0.42 12.00 -21.14
CA ARG A 46 -0.11 11.94 -22.57
C ARG A 46 -0.47 10.57 -23.12
N THR A 47 -1.43 10.50 -24.03
CA THR A 47 -1.75 9.28 -24.78
C THR A 47 -0.69 8.99 -25.85
N ILE A 48 -0.27 7.74 -25.96
CA ILE A 48 0.70 7.24 -26.93
C ILE A 48 0.01 6.25 -27.87
N GLY A 49 0.33 6.33 -29.17
CA GLY A 49 -0.28 5.50 -30.21
C GLY A 49 -1.52 6.14 -30.82
N LYS A 50 -2.04 5.53 -31.89
CA LYS A 50 -3.34 5.91 -32.47
C LYS A 50 -4.41 5.05 -31.79
N PRO A 51 -5.52 5.63 -31.33
CA PRO A 51 -6.65 4.84 -30.85
C PRO A 51 -7.26 4.11 -32.06
N SER A 52 -6.92 2.84 -32.23
CA SER A 52 -7.78 1.89 -32.93
C SER A 52 -8.44 1.03 -31.86
N ALA A 53 -9.67 0.59 -32.09
CA ALA A 53 -10.38 -0.27 -31.13
C ALA A 53 -9.67 -1.63 -30.92
N GLU A 54 -8.73 -1.99 -31.78
CA GLU A 54 -8.00 -3.26 -31.77
C GLU A 54 -6.64 -3.17 -31.06
N ASP A 55 -6.00 -2.00 -31.01
CA ASP A 55 -4.59 -1.86 -30.55
C ASP A 55 -4.44 -1.46 -29.07
N GLY A 56 -5.55 -1.22 -28.36
CA GLY A 56 -5.53 -0.71 -26.98
C GLY A 56 -5.02 0.73 -26.88
N SER A 57 -4.77 1.20 -25.66
CA SER A 57 -4.23 2.55 -25.41
C SER A 57 -3.13 2.55 -24.34
N THR A 58 -2.19 3.48 -24.45
CA THR A 58 -1.17 3.70 -23.40
C THR A 58 -1.15 5.17 -23.02
N GLN A 59 -1.29 5.45 -21.72
CA GLN A 59 -1.21 6.78 -21.15
C GLN A 59 0.03 6.91 -20.27
N VAL A 60 0.76 8.01 -20.43
CA VAL A 60 1.90 8.37 -19.58
C VAL A 60 1.50 9.57 -18.74
N CYS A 61 1.38 9.37 -17.43
CA CYS A 61 0.87 10.34 -16.48
C CYS A 61 1.99 10.89 -15.57
N PRO A 62 1.83 12.11 -15.01
CA PRO A 62 2.75 12.67 -14.04
C PRO A 62 2.95 11.74 -12.83
N GLY A 63 4.21 11.61 -12.41
CA GLY A 63 4.57 10.94 -11.17
C GLY A 63 5.47 11.81 -10.28
N GLN A 64 6.25 11.17 -9.41
CA GLN A 64 7.09 11.86 -8.43
C GLN A 64 8.54 11.42 -8.48
N SER A 65 9.46 12.29 -8.06
CA SER A 65 10.89 11.95 -7.90
C SER A 65 11.53 11.38 -9.17
N GLY A 66 11.11 11.88 -10.34
CA GLY A 66 11.56 11.43 -11.66
C GLY A 66 10.95 10.11 -12.13
N LEU A 67 9.90 9.63 -11.46
CA LEU A 67 9.06 8.52 -11.89
C LEU A 67 7.83 9.03 -12.63
N MET A 68 7.34 8.22 -13.56
CA MET A 68 6.06 8.40 -14.26
C MET A 68 5.18 7.19 -14.05
N VAL A 69 3.87 7.40 -14.12
CA VAL A 69 2.87 6.31 -14.11
C VAL A 69 2.51 6.00 -15.55
N VAL A 70 2.57 4.73 -15.92
CA VAL A 70 2.16 4.24 -17.24
C VAL A 70 0.94 3.37 -17.05
N ILE A 71 -0.17 3.77 -17.67
CA ILE A 71 -1.42 3.02 -17.70
C ILE A 71 -1.58 2.49 -19.11
N SER A 72 -1.61 1.17 -19.26
CA SER A 72 -1.92 0.52 -20.52
C SER A 72 -3.29 -0.10 -20.44
N GLU A 73 -4.07 -0.03 -21.50
CA GLU A 73 -5.38 -0.64 -21.62
C GLU A 73 -5.43 -1.49 -22.87
N GLY A 74 -5.93 -2.72 -22.72
CA GLY A 74 -6.22 -3.63 -23.81
C GLY A 74 -7.29 -4.62 -23.37
N ASP A 75 -8.23 -4.93 -24.27
CA ASP A 75 -9.41 -5.76 -23.95
C ASP A 75 -10.14 -5.27 -22.68
N LEU A 76 -10.36 -3.95 -22.58
CA LEU A 76 -11.07 -3.29 -21.47
C LEU A 76 -10.48 -3.57 -20.07
N ARG A 77 -9.19 -3.87 -20.02
CA ARG A 77 -8.44 -4.10 -18.78
C ARG A 77 -7.24 -3.20 -18.75
N GLN A 78 -7.03 -2.57 -17.61
CA GLN A 78 -5.88 -1.73 -17.39
C GLN A 78 -4.76 -2.51 -16.70
N THR A 79 -3.53 -2.16 -17.04
CA THR A 79 -2.35 -2.43 -16.20
C THR A 79 -1.75 -1.09 -15.81
N VAL A 80 -1.16 -1.03 -14.62
CA VAL A 80 -0.47 0.18 -14.14
C VAL A 80 0.93 -0.17 -13.69
N SER A 81 1.91 0.47 -14.30
CA SER A 81 3.31 0.36 -13.95
C SER A 81 3.94 1.73 -13.70
N VAL A 82 5.11 1.73 -13.07
CA VAL A 82 5.85 2.94 -12.73
C VAL A 82 7.31 2.77 -13.15
N GLY A 83 7.90 3.81 -13.72
CA GLY A 83 9.30 3.78 -14.13
C GLY A 83 9.88 5.17 -14.34
N ARG A 84 11.20 5.26 -14.54
CA ARG A 84 11.86 6.53 -14.92
C ARG A 84 11.65 6.90 -16.38
N THR A 85 11.34 5.91 -17.20
CA THR A 85 10.92 6.05 -18.61
C THR A 85 9.76 5.10 -18.86
N ARG A 86 9.03 5.33 -19.94
CA ARG A 86 7.95 4.44 -20.37
C ARG A 86 8.48 3.03 -20.65
N GLU A 87 9.63 2.93 -21.30
CA GLU A 87 10.27 1.67 -21.68
C GLU A 87 10.76 0.90 -20.45
N ALA A 88 11.15 1.59 -19.38
CA ALA A 88 11.47 0.95 -18.10
C ALA A 88 10.19 0.44 -17.43
N ALA A 89 9.15 1.28 -17.32
CA ALA A 89 7.87 0.88 -16.72
C ALA A 89 7.23 -0.32 -17.44
N ALA A 90 7.32 -0.38 -18.77
CA ALA A 90 6.77 -1.46 -19.59
C ALA A 90 7.45 -2.83 -19.37
N LYS A 91 8.64 -2.86 -18.75
CA LYS A 91 9.39 -4.09 -18.44
C LYS A 91 9.19 -4.58 -17.01
N GLU A 92 8.47 -3.81 -16.19
CA GLU A 92 8.24 -4.18 -14.81
C GLU A 92 7.11 -5.21 -14.69
N PRO A 93 7.14 -6.12 -13.69
CA PRO A 93 6.06 -7.09 -13.46
C PRO A 93 4.65 -6.47 -13.33
N ALA A 94 4.55 -5.23 -12.85
CA ALA A 94 3.28 -4.51 -12.76
C ALA A 94 2.65 -4.22 -14.13
N ALA A 95 3.44 -4.08 -15.20
CA ALA A 95 2.93 -3.87 -16.56
C ALA A 95 2.21 -5.12 -17.12
N GLU A 96 2.52 -6.30 -16.59
CA GLU A 96 1.93 -7.59 -16.95
C GLU A 96 0.88 -8.05 -15.93
N THR A 97 0.55 -7.21 -14.94
CA THR A 97 -0.43 -7.54 -13.90
C THR A 97 -1.80 -7.00 -14.25
N TRP A 98 -2.72 -7.91 -14.54
CA TRP A 98 -4.12 -7.64 -14.86
C TRP A 98 -5.05 -8.50 -13.98
N PHE A 99 -6.35 -8.22 -14.06
CA PHE A 99 -7.42 -8.93 -13.34
C PHE A 99 -8.36 -9.61 -14.33
N GLY A 100 -8.86 -10.80 -13.99
CA GLY A 100 -9.79 -11.58 -14.83
C GLY A 100 -10.93 -10.72 -15.43
N PRO A 101 -11.69 -9.99 -14.60
CA PRO A 101 -12.76 -9.09 -15.06
C PRO A 101 -12.23 -7.80 -15.72
N PHE A 102 -13.12 -7.14 -16.47
CA PHE A 102 -12.89 -5.76 -16.91
C PHE A 102 -12.59 -4.87 -15.72
N ASN A 103 -11.69 -3.91 -15.92
CA ASN A 103 -11.24 -3.08 -14.83
C ASN A 103 -10.71 -1.74 -15.32
N SER A 104 -10.76 -0.77 -14.42
CA SER A 104 -10.17 0.55 -14.61
C SER A 104 -9.63 1.07 -13.30
N THR A 105 -8.77 2.08 -13.37
CA THR A 105 -8.26 2.79 -12.21
C THR A 105 -8.99 4.10 -11.99
N ALA A 106 -9.11 4.49 -10.72
CA ALA A 106 -9.46 5.86 -10.38
C ALA A 106 -8.30 6.81 -10.73
N ASN A 107 -8.64 8.07 -10.91
CA ASN A 107 -7.75 9.11 -11.44
C ASN A 107 -6.72 9.66 -10.44
N THR A 108 -6.46 8.98 -9.34
CA THR A 108 -5.55 9.47 -8.29
C THR A 108 -4.63 8.36 -7.83
N VAL A 109 -3.34 8.66 -7.84
CA VAL A 109 -2.29 7.81 -7.28
C VAL A 109 -1.79 8.47 -6.01
N GLU A 110 -1.85 7.74 -4.90
CA GLU A 110 -1.19 8.11 -3.67
C GLU A 110 0.23 7.53 -3.66
N TRP A 111 1.22 8.37 -3.39
CA TRP A 111 2.63 8.00 -3.27
C TRP A 111 2.99 7.91 -1.80
N ARG A 112 3.51 6.75 -1.37
CA ARG A 112 4.06 6.54 -0.03
C ARG A 112 5.56 6.73 -0.07
N ALA A 113 6.06 7.59 0.82
CA ALA A 113 7.46 7.98 0.87
C ALA A 113 8.01 7.95 2.30
N VAL A 114 9.31 7.69 2.41
CA VAL A 114 10.12 7.91 3.61
C VAL A 114 11.23 8.88 3.23
N ASP A 115 11.45 9.91 4.05
CA ASP A 115 12.46 10.95 3.81
C ASP A 115 12.33 11.59 2.41
N GLY A 116 11.09 11.80 1.94
CA GLY A 116 10.79 12.37 0.62
C GLY A 116 11.05 11.45 -0.57
N LYS A 117 11.45 10.19 -0.35
CA LYS A 117 11.69 9.19 -1.39
C LYS A 117 10.51 8.22 -1.48
N PRO A 118 9.77 8.21 -2.61
CA PRO A 118 8.68 7.26 -2.80
C PRO A 118 9.19 5.82 -2.84
N PHE A 119 8.51 4.92 -2.14
CA PHE A 119 8.80 3.49 -2.11
C PHE A 119 7.59 2.61 -2.47
N ALA A 120 6.38 3.18 -2.50
CA ALA A 120 5.18 2.51 -2.96
C ALA A 120 4.18 3.51 -3.55
N ILE A 121 3.26 3.01 -4.38
CA ILE A 121 2.02 3.70 -4.71
C ILE A 121 0.82 2.93 -4.20
N ILE A 122 -0.27 3.65 -3.95
CA ILE A 122 -1.58 3.11 -3.65
C ILE A 122 -2.54 3.68 -4.68
N GLN A 123 -3.25 2.81 -5.39
CA GLN A 123 -4.23 3.24 -6.38
C GLN A 123 -5.52 2.47 -6.23
N ARG A 124 -6.65 3.16 -6.42
CA ARG A 124 -7.96 2.55 -6.44
C ARG A 124 -8.26 1.97 -7.82
N TRP A 125 -8.69 0.73 -7.82
CA TRP A 125 -9.19 -0.02 -8.95
C TRP A 125 -10.70 -0.20 -8.82
N LEU A 126 -11.37 -0.24 -9.96
CA LEU A 126 -12.77 -0.58 -10.15
C LEU A 126 -12.80 -1.92 -10.90
N ILE A 127 -13.18 -2.99 -10.19
CA ILE A 127 -13.24 -4.35 -10.74
C ILE A 127 -14.70 -4.65 -11.12
N ALA A 128 -14.95 -5.01 -12.38
CA ALA A 128 -16.30 -5.34 -12.83
C ALA A 128 -16.83 -6.61 -12.17
N ASP A 129 -18.09 -6.57 -11.74
CA ASP A 129 -18.89 -7.68 -11.23
C ASP A 129 -19.98 -7.98 -12.28
N ILE A 130 -19.64 -8.88 -13.20
CA ILE A 130 -20.46 -9.20 -14.38
C ILE A 130 -21.74 -9.92 -13.96
N ASP A 131 -21.71 -10.69 -12.87
CA ASP A 131 -22.84 -11.44 -12.35
C ASP A 131 -23.84 -10.56 -11.58
N ASN A 132 -23.52 -9.28 -11.39
CA ASN A 132 -24.32 -8.32 -10.65
C ASN A 132 -24.48 -7.02 -11.44
N PRO A 133 -25.32 -7.02 -12.50
CA PRO A 133 -25.56 -5.84 -13.31
C PRO A 133 -26.43 -4.82 -12.57
N ASP A 134 -26.28 -3.55 -12.95
CA ASP A 134 -27.15 -2.47 -12.52
C ASP A 134 -28.52 -2.51 -13.24
N LYS A 135 -29.37 -1.52 -12.96
CA LYS A 135 -30.72 -1.42 -13.56
C LYS A 135 -30.72 -1.26 -15.08
N THR A 136 -29.59 -0.89 -15.68
CA THR A 136 -29.41 -0.71 -17.12
C THR A 136 -28.77 -1.93 -17.78
N GLY A 137 -28.46 -2.98 -17.02
CA GLY A 137 -27.82 -4.21 -17.52
C GLY A 137 -26.29 -4.13 -17.58
N ASN A 138 -25.68 -3.03 -17.12
CA ASN A 138 -24.23 -2.88 -17.12
C ASN A 138 -23.61 -3.51 -15.87
N PRO A 139 -22.45 -4.19 -15.96
CA PRO A 139 -21.76 -4.72 -14.79
C PRO A 139 -21.51 -3.65 -13.72
N THR A 140 -21.83 -3.96 -12.46
CA THR A 140 -21.43 -3.06 -11.36
C THR A 140 -19.92 -3.10 -11.15
N SER A 141 -19.35 -2.08 -10.53
CA SER A 141 -17.91 -2.05 -10.18
C SER A 141 -17.71 -2.18 -8.68
N LYS A 142 -16.77 -3.01 -8.26
CA LYS A 142 -16.35 -3.17 -6.86
C LYS A 142 -15.00 -2.46 -6.65
N PRO A 143 -14.89 -1.53 -5.69
CA PRO A 143 -13.66 -0.80 -5.46
C PRO A 143 -12.63 -1.66 -4.71
N MET A 144 -11.38 -1.62 -5.16
CA MET A 144 -10.24 -2.25 -4.49
C MET A 144 -9.08 -1.25 -4.44
N LEU A 145 -8.27 -1.25 -3.40
CA LEU A 145 -6.97 -0.56 -3.42
C LEU A 145 -5.88 -1.58 -3.70
N ALA A 146 -5.01 -1.28 -4.65
CA ALA A 146 -3.78 -2.02 -4.87
C ALA A 146 -2.60 -1.20 -4.35
N VAL A 147 -1.76 -1.84 -3.54
CA VAL A 147 -0.45 -1.33 -3.13
C VAL A 147 0.57 -1.89 -4.10
N THR A 148 1.40 -1.04 -4.69
CA THR A 148 2.46 -1.43 -5.62
C THR A 148 3.80 -0.92 -5.09
N ARG A 149 4.80 -1.79 -4.95
CA ARG A 149 6.14 -1.36 -4.55
C ARG A 149 6.88 -0.67 -5.68
N LEU A 150 7.81 0.21 -5.34
CA LEU A 150 8.65 0.96 -6.27
C LEU A 150 10.13 0.52 -6.19
N PRO A 151 11.02 1.03 -7.06
CA PRO A 151 12.46 0.79 -6.95
C PRO A 151 13.05 1.29 -5.61
N PRO A 152 14.19 0.74 -5.12
CA PRO A 152 15.12 -0.15 -5.82
C PRO A 152 14.65 -1.61 -5.83
N GLY A 153 14.45 -2.16 -7.02
CA GLY A 153 13.85 -3.47 -7.26
C GLY A 153 12.65 -3.37 -8.22
N PRO A 154 12.10 -4.52 -8.65
CA PRO A 154 11.00 -4.51 -9.60
C PRO A 154 9.73 -3.85 -9.03
N VAL A 155 8.89 -3.33 -9.91
CA VAL A 155 7.57 -2.77 -9.58
C VAL A 155 6.53 -3.87 -9.71
N CYS A 156 5.85 -4.19 -8.62
CA CYS A 156 4.80 -5.22 -8.59
C CYS A 156 3.78 -4.93 -7.48
N HIS A 157 2.60 -5.53 -7.59
CA HIS A 157 1.59 -5.47 -6.54
C HIS A 157 2.06 -6.22 -5.28
N VAL A 158 1.76 -5.64 -4.12
CA VAL A 158 2.17 -6.08 -2.78
C VAL A 158 0.95 -6.51 -1.99
N ALA A 159 -0.13 -5.73 -2.05
CA ALA A 159 -1.34 -5.98 -1.30
C ALA A 159 -2.59 -5.47 -2.01
N TYR A 160 -3.71 -6.13 -1.74
CA TYR A 160 -5.05 -5.72 -2.12
C TYR A 160 -5.93 -5.51 -0.88
N ILE A 161 -6.74 -4.46 -0.94
CA ILE A 161 -7.67 -4.07 0.13
C ILE A 161 -9.03 -3.89 -0.51
N ASP A 162 -10.04 -4.61 -0.02
CA ASP A 162 -11.40 -4.42 -0.50
C ASP A 162 -11.94 -3.07 -0.01
N GLY A 163 -12.30 -2.20 -0.94
CA GLY A 163 -12.71 -0.83 -0.64
C GLY A 163 -14.13 -0.73 -0.09
N GLN A 164 -14.98 -1.74 -0.30
CA GLN A 164 -16.36 -1.73 0.17
C GLN A 164 -16.51 -2.46 1.51
N ALA A 165 -15.76 -3.54 1.73
CA ALA A 165 -15.77 -4.27 3.00
C ALA A 165 -15.10 -3.48 4.13
N ASN A 166 -14.11 -2.64 3.83
CA ASN A 166 -13.32 -1.94 4.84
C ASN A 166 -13.63 -0.43 4.90
N ARG A 167 -14.23 0.04 6.00
CA ARG A 167 -14.51 1.48 6.20
C ARG A 167 -13.24 2.35 6.22
N ASN A 168 -12.11 1.77 6.63
CA ASN A 168 -10.80 2.41 6.72
C ASN A 168 -9.82 1.91 5.64
N ALA A 169 -10.32 1.50 4.46
CA ALA A 169 -9.50 0.88 3.40
C ALA A 169 -8.23 1.66 3.04
N ASN A 170 -8.28 3.00 2.98
CA ASN A 170 -7.11 3.82 2.68
C ASN A 170 -6.02 3.70 3.77
N GLU A 171 -6.42 3.64 5.04
CA GLU A 171 -5.47 3.49 6.15
C GLU A 171 -4.83 2.10 6.13
N LEU A 172 -5.62 1.05 5.89
CA LEU A 172 -5.10 -0.31 5.71
C LEU A 172 -4.10 -0.40 4.54
N ALA A 173 -4.38 0.29 3.43
CA ALA A 173 -3.47 0.32 2.29
C ALA A 173 -2.15 1.03 2.61
N ARG A 174 -2.18 2.11 3.41
CA ARG A 174 -0.97 2.80 3.89
C ARG A 174 -0.15 1.92 4.80
N GLN A 175 -0.79 1.29 5.78
CA GLN A 175 -0.14 0.35 6.69
C GLN A 175 0.52 -0.80 5.92
N ALA A 176 -0.21 -1.40 4.96
CA ALA A 176 0.33 -2.45 4.11
C ALA A 176 1.53 -1.98 3.26
N ALA A 177 1.50 -0.76 2.75
CA ALA A 177 2.64 -0.19 2.04
C ALA A 177 3.85 -0.06 2.97
N ASP A 178 3.66 0.63 4.11
CA ASP A 178 4.71 0.96 5.06
C ASP A 178 5.42 -0.27 5.63
N GLU A 179 4.64 -1.34 5.89
CA GLU A 179 5.11 -2.61 6.45
C GLU A 179 5.75 -3.54 5.43
N PHE A 180 5.17 -3.67 4.22
CA PHE A 180 5.54 -4.76 3.31
C PHE A 180 6.30 -4.29 2.06
N ALA A 181 6.04 -3.10 1.53
CA ALA A 181 6.43 -2.78 0.15
C ALA A 181 7.94 -2.76 -0.10
N ARG A 182 8.74 -2.31 0.87
CA ARG A 182 10.21 -2.22 0.71
C ARG A 182 10.88 -3.59 0.66
N ASP A 183 10.37 -4.54 1.44
CA ASP A 183 10.97 -5.88 1.57
C ASP A 183 10.30 -6.93 0.67
N PHE A 184 9.17 -6.59 0.04
CA PHE A 184 8.43 -7.49 -0.83
C PHE A 184 9.25 -7.92 -2.06
N LYS A 185 9.34 -9.22 -2.29
CA LYS A 185 10.09 -9.85 -3.37
C LYS A 185 9.16 -10.17 -4.53
N CYS A 186 9.13 -9.29 -5.54
CA CYS A 186 8.37 -9.52 -6.76
C CYS A 186 8.67 -10.88 -7.40
N GLY A 187 7.62 -11.60 -7.78
CA GLY A 187 7.71 -12.93 -8.39
C GLY A 187 8.05 -14.07 -7.41
N LYS A 188 8.19 -13.78 -6.11
CA LYS A 188 8.43 -14.79 -5.06
C LYS A 188 7.39 -14.73 -3.95
N ASP A 189 7.09 -13.53 -3.46
CA ASP A 189 6.11 -13.33 -2.41
C ASP A 189 4.70 -13.27 -3.01
N GLU A 190 3.73 -13.84 -2.30
CA GLU A 190 2.32 -13.76 -2.68
C GLU A 190 1.72 -12.40 -2.31
N VAL A 191 0.90 -11.85 -3.22
CA VAL A 191 0.16 -10.60 -2.97
C VAL A 191 -0.76 -10.80 -1.77
N LYS A 192 -0.65 -9.90 -0.80
CA LYS A 192 -1.41 -9.98 0.46
C LYS A 192 -2.84 -9.46 0.29
N VAL A 193 -3.76 -10.01 1.05
CA VAL A 193 -5.10 -9.42 1.26
C VAL A 193 -5.12 -8.85 2.67
N ILE A 194 -5.38 -7.55 2.79
CA ILE A 194 -5.36 -6.84 4.07
C ILE A 194 -6.76 -6.34 4.41
N GLY A 195 -7.17 -6.55 5.66
CA GLY A 195 -8.52 -6.24 6.13
C GLY A 195 -9.56 -7.31 5.77
N GLU A 196 -10.83 -6.94 5.89
CA GLU A 196 -11.95 -7.78 5.51
C GLU A 196 -11.96 -8.03 4.00
N LYS A 197 -12.17 -9.28 3.61
CA LYS A 197 -12.24 -9.68 2.21
C LYS A 197 -13.67 -9.51 1.70
N GLY A 198 -13.84 -8.69 0.67
CA GLY A 198 -15.12 -8.51 -0.03
C GLY A 198 -15.08 -8.99 -1.47
N ALA A 199 -16.10 -8.59 -2.23
CA ALA A 199 -16.31 -8.99 -3.62
C ALA A 199 -15.16 -8.54 -4.53
N ALA A 200 -14.59 -7.35 -4.34
CA ALA A 200 -13.57 -6.82 -5.24
C ALA A 200 -12.32 -7.71 -5.24
N VAL A 201 -11.85 -8.11 -4.05
CA VAL A 201 -10.71 -9.02 -3.89
C VAL A 201 -11.06 -10.45 -4.33
N GLY A 202 -12.31 -10.88 -4.17
CA GLY A 202 -12.78 -12.16 -4.68
C GLY A 202 -12.72 -12.26 -6.21
N LEU A 203 -13.10 -11.18 -6.88
CA LEU A 203 -13.13 -11.03 -8.34
C LEU A 203 -11.75 -10.76 -8.95
N ALA A 204 -10.85 -10.09 -8.23
CA ALA A 204 -9.51 -9.70 -8.68
C ALA A 204 -8.52 -10.88 -8.85
N LYS A 205 -9.02 -12.10 -9.00
CA LYS A 205 -8.19 -13.26 -9.36
C LYS A 205 -7.89 -13.22 -10.86
N ARG A 206 -6.70 -13.71 -11.23
CA ARG A 206 -6.35 -13.99 -12.62
C ARG A 206 -7.05 -15.26 -13.10
#